data_AF-A0A699VR20-F1
#
_entry.id   AF-A0A699VR20-F1
#
_cell.length_a   1.000
_cell.length_b   1.000
_cell.length_c   1.000
_cell.angle_alpha   90.00
_cell.angle_beta   90.00
_cell.angle_gamma   90.00
#
_symmetry.space_group_name_H-M   'P 1'
#
loop_
_entity.id
_entity.type
_entity.pdbx_description
1 polymer ?
#
loop_
_entity_poly.entity_id
_entity_poly.type
_entity_poly.pdbx_seq_one_letter_code
_entity_poly.pdbx_strand_id
1 'polypeptide(L)'
;ADNRPPMLEKNMYDSWKSRIELYMLNRPNGRMILEYVEQGPLIWPTVDVEGVTIPKKYLELSAAEAIQAECDIKATNIILQ
;
A
#
# COMPACT_ATOMS: atom_id res chain seq x y z
N ALA A 1 -8.53 25.89 2.95
CA ALA A 1 -9.79 25.12 2.94
C ALA A 1 -9.45 23.68 3.26
N ASP A 2 -10.16 23.06 4.19
CA ASP A 2 -9.96 21.65 4.51
C ASP A 2 -10.57 20.81 3.38
N ASN A 3 -9.73 20.26 2.51
CA ASN A 3 -10.13 19.50 1.32
C ASN A 3 -10.28 17.99 1.62
N ARG A 4 -10.35 17.61 2.90
CA ARG A 4 -10.50 16.20 3.29
C ARG A 4 -11.91 15.69 2.92
N PRO A 5 -12.04 14.50 2.30
CA PRO A 5 -13.34 13.96 1.92
C PRO A 5 -14.20 13.71 3.17
N PRO A 6 -15.47 14.17 3.21
CA PRO A 6 -16.37 13.82 4.30
C PRO A 6 -16.62 12.31 4.31
N MET A 7 -16.80 11.71 5.49
CA MET A 7 -17.28 10.33 5.60
C MET A 7 -18.66 10.23 4.93
N LEU A 8 -18.76 9.43 3.85
CA LEU A 8 -19.95 9.37 2.99
C LEU A 8 -20.96 8.29 3.44
N GLU A 9 -22.24 8.55 3.17
CA GLU A 9 -23.35 7.58 3.29
C GLU A 9 -23.06 6.31 2.47
N LYS A 10 -23.53 5.14 2.96
CA LYS A 10 -23.21 3.81 2.39
C LYS A 10 -23.59 3.66 0.90
N ASN A 11 -24.64 4.35 0.45
CA ASN A 11 -25.10 4.38 -0.95
C ASN A 11 -24.14 5.14 -1.89
N MET A 12 -23.24 5.97 -1.35
CA MET A 12 -22.31 6.80 -2.12
C MET A 12 -20.90 6.22 -2.14
N TYR A 13 -20.71 5.00 -1.64
CA TYR A 13 -19.41 4.33 -1.56
C TYR A 13 -18.72 4.25 -2.92
N ASP A 14 -19.44 3.86 -3.98
CA ASP A 14 -18.87 3.77 -5.33
C ASP A 14 -18.44 5.14 -5.86
N SER A 15 -19.24 6.19 -5.61
CA SER A 15 -18.89 7.56 -5.99
C SER A 15 -17.67 8.08 -5.24
N TRP A 16 -17.57 7.78 -3.94
CA TRP A 16 -16.41 8.10 -3.12
C TRP A 16 -15.15 7.36 -3.61
N LYS A 17 -15.29 6.05 -3.90
CA LYS A 17 -14.20 5.20 -4.39
C LYS A 17 -13.64 5.75 -5.69
N SER A 18 -14.49 6.05 -6.68
CA SER A 18 -14.05 6.64 -7.95
C SER A 18 -13.37 8.01 -7.77
N ARG A 19 -13.82 8.84 -6.81
CA ARG A 19 -13.17 10.12 -6.50
C ARG A 19 -11.78 9.93 -5.90
N ILE A 20 -11.61 8.96 -5.01
CA ILE A 20 -10.31 8.63 -4.42
C ILE A 20 -9.36 8.05 -5.46
N GLU A 21 -9.82 7.15 -6.32
CA GLU A 21 -9.02 6.58 -7.41
C GLU A 21 -8.52 7.67 -8.37
N LEU A 22 -9.39 8.57 -8.82
CA LEU A 22 -9.02 9.70 -9.68
C LEU A 22 -8.05 10.66 -8.98
N TYR A 23 -8.26 10.94 -7.70
CA TYR A 23 -7.35 11.77 -6.91
C TYR A 23 -5.95 11.16 -6.81
N MET A 24 -5.86 9.85 -6.55
CA MET A 24 -4.59 9.14 -6.51
C MET A 24 -3.91 9.19 -7.88
N LEU A 25 -4.61 8.85 -8.95
CA LEU A 25 -4.07 8.84 -10.32
C LEU A 25 -3.57 10.20 -10.82
N ASN A 26 -4.12 11.31 -10.32
CA ASN A 26 -3.68 12.67 -10.67
C ASN A 26 -2.37 13.11 -10.01
N ARG A 27 -1.79 12.31 -9.10
CA ARG A 27 -0.47 12.60 -8.49
C ARG A 27 0.69 12.09 -9.35
N PRO A 28 1.90 12.65 -9.22
CA PRO A 28 3.08 12.22 -9.99
C PRO A 28 3.37 10.70 -9.93
N ASN A 29 3.04 10.05 -8.81
CA ASN A 29 3.21 8.61 -8.60
C ASN A 29 1.85 7.88 -8.45
N GLY A 30 0.79 8.44 -9.04
CA GLY A 30 -0.58 8.05 -8.76
C GLY A 30 -0.90 6.59 -9.00
N ARG A 31 -0.33 6.01 -10.06
CA ARG A 31 -0.46 4.57 -10.35
C ARG A 31 0.14 3.70 -9.24
N MET A 32 1.31 4.06 -8.71
CA MET A 32 1.96 3.31 -7.63
C MET A 32 1.16 3.39 -6.32
N ILE A 33 0.57 4.55 -6.02
CA ILE A 33 -0.26 4.73 -4.83
C ILE A 33 -1.53 3.87 -4.93
N LEU A 34 -2.19 3.88 -6.10
CA LEU A 34 -3.38 3.08 -6.34
C LEU A 34 -3.09 1.58 -6.19
N GLU A 35 -2.01 1.12 -6.83
CA GLU A 35 -1.58 -0.28 -6.76
C GLU A 35 -1.24 -0.72 -5.32
N TYR A 36 -0.57 0.14 -4.54
CA TYR A 36 -0.30 -0.10 -3.11
C TYR A 36 -1.57 -0.17 -2.26
N VAL A 37 -2.57 0.68 -2.52
CA VAL A 37 -3.84 0.68 -1.77
C VAL A 37 -4.68 -0.55 -2.11
N GLU A 38 -4.66 -1.01 -3.36
CA GLU A 38 -5.39 -2.20 -3.80
C GLU A 38 -4.74 -3.51 -3.34
N GLN A 39 -3.41 -3.62 -3.43
CA GLN A 39 -2.68 -4.83 -3.04
C GLN A 39 -2.41 -4.88 -1.54
N GLY A 40 -2.42 -3.72 -0.87
CA GLY A 40 -2.01 -3.58 0.52
C GLY A 40 -0.50 -3.70 0.71
N PRO A 41 0.01 -3.31 1.89
CA PRO A 41 1.41 -3.51 2.23
C PRO A 41 1.75 -4.99 2.33
N LEU A 42 2.98 -5.34 1.95
CA LEU A 42 3.60 -6.63 2.20
C LEU A 42 3.49 -6.96 3.69
N ILE A 43 2.82 -8.06 3.98
CA ILE A 43 2.93 -8.71 5.29
C ILE A 43 4.34 -9.27 5.38
N TRP A 44 5.13 -8.77 6.34
CA TRP A 44 6.53 -9.17 6.43
C TRP A 44 6.65 -10.69 6.60
N PRO A 45 7.36 -11.38 5.69
CA PRO A 45 7.37 -12.83 5.66
C PRO A 45 8.17 -13.41 6.83
N THR A 46 7.75 -14.58 7.27
CA THR A 46 8.39 -15.35 8.35
C THR A 46 8.88 -16.70 7.85
N VAL A 47 9.87 -17.26 8.52
CA VAL A 47 10.39 -18.61 8.29
C VAL A 47 10.33 -19.40 9.60
N ASP A 48 10.02 -20.69 9.49
CA ASP A 48 10.11 -21.63 10.62
C ASP A 48 11.54 -22.16 10.70
N VAL A 49 12.20 -21.90 11.83
CA VAL A 49 13.51 -22.47 12.15
C VAL A 49 13.33 -23.29 13.42
N GLU A 50 13.35 -24.61 13.25
CA GLU A 50 13.26 -25.58 14.36
C GLU A 50 11.99 -25.41 15.23
N GLY A 51 10.86 -25.05 14.62
CA GLY A 51 9.58 -24.83 15.31
C GLY A 51 9.40 -23.40 15.86
N VAL A 52 10.35 -22.50 15.57
CA VAL A 52 10.25 -21.08 15.92
C VAL A 52 9.98 -20.26 14.66
N THR A 53 8.89 -19.50 14.66
CA THR A 53 8.56 -18.57 13.58
C THR A 53 9.37 -17.27 13.74
N ILE A 54 10.33 -17.05 12.86
CA ILE A 54 11.22 -15.86 12.88
C ILE A 54 10.95 -15.00 11.64
N PRO A 55 10.83 -13.67 11.77
CA PRO A 55 10.80 -12.77 10.62
C PRO A 55 12.03 -12.94 9.74
N LYS A 56 11.84 -13.07 8.42
CA LYS A 56 12.98 -13.15 7.48
C LYS A 56 13.81 -11.87 7.54
N LYS A 57 15.12 -11.99 7.39
CA LYS A 57 15.97 -10.83 7.08
C LYS A 57 15.71 -10.37 5.65
N TYR A 58 16.01 -9.11 5.35
CA TYR A 58 15.84 -8.55 4.00
C TYR A 58 16.58 -9.38 2.93
N LEU A 59 17.77 -9.90 3.25
CA LEU A 59 18.57 -10.74 2.34
C LEU A 59 17.98 -12.13 2.09
N GLU A 60 17.03 -12.56 2.92
CA GLU A 60 16.34 -13.85 2.83
C GLU A 60 14.99 -13.72 2.09
N LEU A 61 14.63 -12.52 1.65
CA LEU A 61 13.46 -12.28 0.82
C LEU A 61 13.68 -12.88 -0.57
N SER A 62 12.62 -13.49 -1.10
CA SER A 62 12.53 -13.81 -2.51
C SER A 62 12.52 -12.53 -3.35
N ALA A 63 12.82 -12.65 -4.64
CA ALA A 63 12.81 -11.50 -5.56
C ALA A 63 11.46 -10.76 -5.57
N ALA A 64 10.34 -11.50 -5.51
CA ALA A 64 9.00 -10.90 -5.47
C ALA A 64 8.74 -10.15 -4.15
N GLU A 65 9.09 -10.74 -3.00
CA GLU A 65 8.95 -10.08 -1.69
C GLU A 65 9.82 -8.81 -1.61
N ALA A 66 11.04 -8.85 -2.14
CA ALA A 66 11.93 -7.69 -2.16
C ALA A 66 11.41 -6.57 -3.07
N ILE A 67 10.89 -6.90 -4.26
CA ILE A 67 10.25 -5.93 -5.16
C ILE A 67 9.05 -5.28 -4.48
N GLN A 68 8.20 -6.06 -3.81
CA GLN A 68 7.04 -5.53 -3.10
C GLN A 68 7.46 -4.62 -1.93
N ALA A 69 8.43 -5.06 -1.10
CA ALA A 69 8.94 -4.26 0.00
C ALA A 69 9.51 -2.90 -0.48
N GLU A 70 10.19 -2.89 -1.63
CA GLU A 70 10.71 -1.66 -2.23
C GLU A 70 9.58 -0.74 -2.73
N CYS A 71 8.54 -1.31 -3.36
CA CYS A 71 7.34 -0.59 -3.75
C CYS A 71 6.63 0.03 -2.53
N ASP A 72 6.48 -0.72 -1.44
CA ASP A 72 5.85 -0.26 -0.21
C ASP A 72 6.61 0.89 0.44
N ILE A 73 7.95 0.83 0.46
CA ILE A 73 8.80 1.92 0.96
C ILE A 73 8.58 3.18 0.11
N LYS A 74 8.57 3.04 -1.23
CA LYS A 74 8.31 4.18 -2.13
C LYS A 74 6.90 4.75 -1.92
N ALA A 75 5.88 3.91 -1.83
CA ALA A 75 4.51 4.32 -1.57
C ALA A 75 4.37 5.04 -0.22
N THR A 76 4.98 4.50 0.84
CA THR A 76 4.98 5.11 2.18
C THR A 76 5.63 6.48 2.17
N ASN A 77 6.78 6.62 1.50
CA ASN A 77 7.47 7.92 1.38
C ASN A 77 6.64 8.97 0.64
N ILE A 78 5.80 8.57 -0.33
CA ILE A 78 4.90 9.48 -1.05
C ILE A 78 3.70 9.87 -0.19
N ILE A 79 3.18 8.97 0.64
CA ILE A 79 2.05 9.24 1.55
C ILE A 79 2.49 10.17 2.69
N LEU A 80 3.72 10.01 3.18
CA LEU A 80 4.27 10.80 4.29
C LEU A 80 4.80 12.19 3.88
N GLN A 81 4.87 12.50 2.58
CA GLN A 81 5.34 13.79 2.03
C GLN A 81 4.20 14.78 1.82
#